data_AF-A0A0K1P5I7-F1
#
_entry.id   AF-A0A0K1P5I7-F1
#
_cell.length_a   1.000
_cell.length_b   1.000
_cell.length_c   1.000
_cell.angle_alpha   90.00
_cell.angle_beta   90.00
_cell.angle_gamma   90.00
#
_symmetry.space_group_name_H-M   'P 1'
#
loop_
_entity.id
_entity.type
_entity.pdbx_description
1 polymer ?
#
loop_
_entity_poly.entity_id
_entity_poly.type
_entity_poly.pdbx_seq_one_letter_code
_entity_poly.pdbx_strand_id
1 'polypeptide(L)'
;MKCCNCESSIVKSCICAIDSCSCLESNSIDCWCCIEEFWYASIKKDDTHKYIENTLEESIKNKKIDKIVREEFSLLKKDIQINFKNKFKNSNKSYLELIDSDISPSLIAQAFHSNLITKIIYFINELYYYLETINLIIDVYPNFNLIIDYKKIEQFLYKIDYILPIIVNEFKSIDKEIDNSFEYEMLKTKLYDLDELTVRIKDKIEVKTIDYKK
;
A
#
# COMPACT_ATOMS: atom_id res chain seq x y z
N MET A 1 -4.85 -5.85 -24.20
CA MET A 1 -4.21 -5.48 -22.92
C MET A 1 -2.70 -5.55 -23.14
N LYS A 2 -2.03 -4.40 -23.32
CA LYS A 2 -0.59 -4.24 -23.54
C LYS A 2 -0.03 -3.43 -22.36
N CYS A 3 -0.07 -3.97 -21.13
CA CYS A 3 0.24 -3.18 -19.94
C CYS A 3 1.67 -3.37 -19.44
N CYS A 4 2.29 -4.51 -19.73
CA CYS A 4 3.70 -4.77 -19.40
C CYS A 4 4.52 -5.10 -20.64
N ASN A 5 5.75 -4.61 -20.69
CA ASN A 5 6.76 -5.09 -21.62
C ASN A 5 7.21 -6.49 -21.15
N CYS A 6 6.46 -7.52 -21.51
CA CYS A 6 6.88 -8.90 -21.33
C CYS A 6 7.80 -9.29 -22.48
N GLU A 7 8.98 -9.88 -22.22
CA GLU A 7 9.80 -10.46 -23.29
C GLU A 7 8.95 -11.44 -24.11
N SER A 8 8.86 -11.17 -25.41
CA SER A 8 7.85 -11.73 -26.32
C SER A 8 8.05 -13.21 -26.66
N SER A 9 9.13 -13.84 -26.22
CA SER A 9 9.34 -15.30 -26.37
C SER A 9 8.43 -16.13 -25.46
N ILE A 10 7.67 -15.51 -24.56
CA ILE A 10 6.92 -16.19 -23.49
C ILE A 10 5.45 -15.72 -23.42
N VAL A 11 4.81 -15.44 -24.57
CA VAL A 11 3.43 -14.93 -24.58
C VAL A 11 2.43 -16.01 -24.98
N LYS A 12 1.78 -16.61 -23.98
CA LYS A 12 0.44 -17.19 -24.10
C LYS A 12 -0.37 -16.85 -22.84
N SER A 13 -1.43 -16.05 -23.04
CA SER A 13 -2.47 -15.62 -22.09
C SER A 13 -2.21 -14.30 -21.34
N CYS A 14 -3.13 -13.35 -21.53
CA CYS A 14 -3.07 -11.92 -21.17
C CYS A 14 -3.19 -11.61 -19.67
N ILE A 15 -2.42 -12.26 -18.82
CA ILE A 15 -2.24 -11.85 -17.42
C ILE A 15 -0.78 -12.08 -17.08
N CYS A 16 -0.06 -11.01 -16.73
CA CYS A 16 1.40 -11.01 -16.56
C CYS A 16 1.84 -11.92 -15.41
N ALA A 17 2.12 -13.18 -15.71
CA ALA A 17 2.59 -14.19 -14.77
C ALA A 17 4.12 -14.18 -14.58
N ILE A 18 4.85 -13.12 -14.94
CA ILE A 18 6.30 -13.22 -15.17
C ILE A 18 7.07 -11.99 -14.68
N ASP A 19 7.90 -12.24 -13.67
CA ASP A 19 9.19 -11.69 -13.23
C ASP A 19 9.65 -10.23 -13.42
N SER A 20 9.08 -9.41 -14.29
CA SER A 20 9.50 -8.01 -14.46
C SER A 20 8.50 -7.22 -15.30
N CYS A 21 7.41 -6.76 -14.68
CA CYS A 21 6.57 -5.76 -15.32
C CYS A 21 7.28 -4.40 -15.30
N SER A 22 7.52 -3.83 -16.47
CA SER A 22 7.68 -2.39 -16.64
C SER A 22 6.37 -1.86 -17.22
N CYS A 23 5.70 -0.95 -16.51
CA CYS A 23 4.46 -0.35 -16.99
C CYS A 23 4.74 0.44 -18.27
N LEU A 24 4.08 0.05 -19.36
CA LEU A 24 4.35 0.53 -20.71
C LEU A 24 4.03 2.03 -20.91
N GLU A 25 3.05 2.55 -20.16
CA GLU A 25 2.62 3.94 -20.22
C GLU A 25 2.42 4.48 -18.79
N SER A 26 3.04 5.62 -18.48
CA SER A 26 3.07 6.21 -17.13
C SER A 26 1.71 6.68 -16.60
N ASN A 27 0.64 6.55 -17.38
CA ASN A 27 -0.66 7.15 -17.12
C ASN A 27 -1.81 6.12 -17.04
N SER A 28 -1.59 4.84 -17.33
CA SER A 28 -2.63 3.81 -17.21
C SER A 28 -2.27 2.84 -16.08
N ILE A 29 -3.17 2.74 -15.10
CA ILE A 29 -3.04 1.82 -13.97
C ILE A 29 -3.93 0.62 -14.28
N ASP A 30 -3.39 -0.29 -15.09
CA ASP A 30 -4.15 -1.38 -15.69
C ASP A 30 -3.83 -2.76 -15.08
N CYS A 31 -2.92 -2.82 -14.11
CA CYS A 31 -2.58 -4.04 -13.38
C CYS A 31 -2.03 -3.72 -11.99
N TRP A 32 -2.02 -4.74 -11.12
CA TRP A 32 -1.44 -4.67 -9.78
C TRP A 32 -0.03 -4.07 -9.72
N CYS A 33 0.87 -4.50 -10.61
CA CYS A 33 2.23 -3.98 -10.65
C CYS A 33 2.28 -2.48 -10.91
N CYS A 34 1.39 -1.95 -11.75
CA CYS A 34 1.31 -0.50 -12.01
C CYS A 34 0.74 0.27 -10.82
N ILE A 35 -0.15 -0.32 -10.02
CA ILE A 35 -0.62 0.29 -8.76
C ILE A 35 0.56 0.46 -7.80
N GLU A 36 1.34 -0.62 -7.59
CA GLU A 36 2.50 -0.59 -6.71
C GLU A 36 3.55 0.42 -7.23
N GLU A 37 3.95 0.33 -8.50
CA GLU A 37 4.92 1.25 -9.09
C GLU A 37 4.49 2.71 -8.96
N PHE A 38 3.23 3.01 -9.30
CA PHE A 38 2.66 4.36 -9.15
C PHE A 38 2.74 4.84 -7.70
N TRP A 39 2.33 4.00 -6.73
CA TRP A 39 2.35 4.36 -5.31
C TRP A 39 3.76 4.73 -4.85
N TYR A 40 4.72 3.84 -5.06
CA TYR A 40 6.09 4.05 -4.61
C TYR A 40 6.78 5.22 -5.32
N ALA A 41 6.51 5.42 -6.62
CA ALA A 41 6.99 6.58 -7.35
C ALA A 41 6.42 7.87 -6.77
N SER A 42 5.13 7.88 -6.43
CA SER A 42 4.42 9.05 -5.89
C SER A 42 4.88 9.43 -4.49
N ILE A 43 5.10 8.47 -3.58
CA ILE A 43 5.59 8.77 -2.22
C ILE A 43 7.08 9.17 -2.21
N LYS A 44 7.85 8.74 -3.22
CA LYS A 44 9.26 9.15 -3.41
C LYS A 44 9.36 10.54 -4.03
N LYS A 45 8.58 10.84 -5.07
CA LYS A 45 8.57 12.13 -5.76
C LYS A 45 8.24 13.29 -4.82
N ASP A 46 7.27 13.08 -3.93
CA ASP A 46 6.83 14.10 -3.00
C ASP A 46 7.53 14.00 -1.63
N ASP A 47 8.59 13.21 -1.50
CA ASP A 47 9.34 13.00 -0.25
C ASP A 47 8.46 12.62 0.96
N THR A 48 7.24 12.11 0.76
CA THR A 48 6.33 11.76 1.86
C THR A 48 6.90 10.64 2.72
N HIS A 49 7.55 9.65 2.10
CA HIS A 49 8.23 8.59 2.83
C HIS A 49 9.31 9.15 3.77
N LYS A 50 10.18 10.02 3.26
CA LYS A 50 11.24 10.66 4.06
C LYS A 50 10.67 11.56 5.15
N TYR A 51 9.59 12.29 4.86
CA TYR A 51 8.90 13.10 5.84
C TYR A 51 8.49 12.25 7.03
N ILE A 52 7.76 11.15 6.78
CA ILE A 52 7.30 10.23 7.82
C ILE A 52 8.48 9.61 8.60
N GLU A 53 9.53 9.16 7.90
CA GLU A 53 10.73 8.62 8.55
C GLU A 53 11.45 9.62 9.46
N ASN A 54 11.58 10.87 9.02
CA ASN A 54 12.23 11.94 9.78
C ASN A 54 11.37 12.32 10.99
N THR A 55 10.07 12.43 10.80
CA THR A 55 9.12 12.75 11.87
C THR A 55 9.13 11.67 12.96
N LEU A 56 9.20 10.39 12.59
CA LEU A 56 9.40 9.30 13.55
C LEU A 56 10.75 9.41 14.27
N GLU A 57 11.83 9.71 13.55
CA GLU A 57 13.17 9.86 14.13
C GLU A 57 13.25 10.99 15.16
N GLU A 58 12.65 12.13 14.87
CA GLU A 58 12.57 13.26 15.80
C GLU A 58 11.82 12.89 17.07
N SER A 59 10.72 12.13 16.94
CA SER A 59 9.94 11.66 18.08
C SER A 59 10.66 10.65 18.94
N ILE A 60 11.38 9.71 18.32
CA ILE A 60 12.24 8.76 19.04
C ILE A 60 13.33 9.49 19.84
N LYS A 61 13.83 10.62 19.33
CA LYS A 61 14.84 11.44 20.03
C LYS A 61 14.25 12.38 21.08
N ASN A 62 12.95 12.69 21.00
CA ASN A 62 12.32 13.66 21.88
C ASN A 62 12.14 13.12 23.30
N LYS A 63 12.94 13.62 24.24
CA LYS A 63 12.89 13.19 25.65
C LYS A 63 11.61 13.57 26.40
N LYS A 64 10.77 14.45 25.83
CA LYS A 64 9.45 14.77 26.40
C LYS A 64 8.44 13.65 26.17
N ILE A 65 8.65 12.81 25.16
CA ILE A 65 7.79 11.67 24.85
C ILE A 65 8.18 10.50 25.75
N ASP A 66 7.17 9.84 26.32
CA ASP A 66 7.38 8.68 27.19
C ASP A 66 8.17 7.58 26.50
N LYS A 67 8.99 6.87 27.28
CA LYS A 67 9.86 5.81 26.77
C LYS A 67 9.09 4.75 25.98
N ILE A 68 7.95 4.31 26.51
CA ILE A 68 7.08 3.30 25.86
C ILE A 68 6.61 3.80 24.49
N VAL A 69 6.16 5.05 24.40
CA VAL A 69 5.69 5.63 23.12
C VAL A 69 6.83 5.75 22.10
N ARG A 70 8.05 6.06 22.54
CA ARG A 70 9.23 6.07 21.65
C ARG A 70 9.64 4.67 21.17
N GLU A 71 9.41 3.64 21.98
CA GLU A 71 9.60 2.25 21.58
C GLU A 71 8.60 1.88 20.47
N GLU A 72 7.32 2.27 20.59
CA GLU A 72 6.32 2.10 19.54
C GLU A 72 6.69 2.82 18.24
N PHE A 73 7.15 4.08 18.31
CA PHE A 73 7.65 4.78 17.12
C PHE A 73 8.86 4.09 16.48
N SER A 74 9.71 3.44 17.27
CA SER A 74 10.85 2.67 16.76
C SER A 74 10.41 1.41 16.03
N LEU A 75 9.36 0.73 16.51
CA LEU A 75 8.75 -0.42 15.85
C LEU A 75 8.10 -0.01 14.52
N LEU A 76 7.25 1.03 14.53
CA LEU A 76 6.63 1.55 13.31
C LEU A 76 7.66 1.97 12.26
N LYS A 77 8.72 2.67 12.67
CA LYS A 77 9.81 3.05 11.76
C LYS A 77 10.47 1.82 11.13
N LYS A 78 10.74 0.79 11.93
CA LYS A 78 11.33 -0.47 11.45
C LYS A 78 10.41 -1.17 10.45
N ASP A 79 9.11 -1.21 10.71
CA ASP A 79 8.13 -1.85 9.83
C ASP A 79 8.02 -1.13 8.49
N ILE A 80 7.96 0.21 8.50
CA ILE A 80 7.99 1.04 7.28
C ILE A 80 9.26 0.76 6.46
N GLN A 81 10.42 0.71 7.10
CA GLN A 81 11.70 0.49 6.42
C GLN A 81 11.83 -0.92 5.84
N ILE A 82 11.37 -1.94 6.56
CA ILE A 82 11.41 -3.32 6.10
C ILE A 82 10.51 -3.48 4.88
N ASN A 83 9.28 -2.97 4.93
CA ASN A 83 8.34 -3.06 3.82
C ASN A 83 8.83 -2.30 2.59
N PHE A 84 9.31 -1.07 2.77
CA PHE A 84 9.85 -0.28 1.66
C PHE A 84 11.08 -0.94 1.00
N LYS A 85 11.97 -1.57 1.78
CA LYS A 85 13.11 -2.34 1.26
C LYS A 85 12.71 -3.65 0.59
N ASN A 86 11.65 -4.27 1.07
CA ASN A 86 11.15 -5.56 0.57
C ASN A 86 10.12 -5.42 -0.54
N LYS A 87 9.93 -4.22 -1.11
CA LYS A 87 9.05 -3.90 -2.24
C LYS A 87 8.99 -4.98 -3.35
N PHE A 88 10.08 -5.71 -3.57
CA PHE A 88 10.20 -6.74 -4.62
C PHE A 88 10.59 -8.14 -4.11
N LYS A 89 10.64 -8.37 -2.79
CA LYS A 89 11.12 -9.65 -2.22
C LYS A 89 10.05 -10.70 -2.00
N ASN A 90 8.77 -10.34 -2.11
CA ASN A 90 7.72 -11.35 -2.24
C ASN A 90 7.83 -11.93 -3.64
N SER A 91 8.59 -13.02 -3.72
CA SER A 91 8.95 -13.75 -4.94
C SER A 91 7.77 -13.87 -5.89
N ASN A 92 8.01 -13.41 -7.13
CA ASN A 92 7.16 -13.74 -8.24
C ASN A 92 7.23 -15.27 -8.41
N LYS A 93 6.16 -15.97 -8.00
CA LYS A 93 5.97 -17.34 -8.46
C LYS A 93 5.64 -17.23 -9.95
N SER A 94 6.56 -17.69 -10.80
CA SER A 94 6.25 -17.92 -12.21
C SER A 94 5.27 -19.09 -12.27
N TYR A 95 4.07 -18.84 -12.82
CA TYR A 95 3.07 -19.88 -13.04
C TYR A 95 3.24 -20.55 -14.41
N LEU A 96 4.22 -20.12 -15.21
CA LEU A 96 4.48 -20.64 -16.56
C LEU A 96 4.76 -22.14 -16.56
N GLU A 97 5.53 -22.60 -15.58
CA GLU A 97 5.89 -24.02 -15.44
C GLU A 97 4.68 -24.91 -15.15
N LEU A 98 3.57 -24.33 -14.70
CA LEU A 98 2.32 -25.04 -14.44
C LEU A 98 1.41 -25.10 -15.68
N ILE A 99 1.60 -24.23 -16.68
CA ILE A 99 0.76 -24.16 -17.88
C ILE A 99 0.98 -25.38 -18.79
N ASP A 100 2.20 -25.92 -18.82
CA ASP A 100 2.55 -27.13 -19.58
C ASP A 100 2.41 -28.43 -18.75
N SER A 101 1.82 -28.35 -17.55
CA SER A 101 1.58 -29.51 -16.68
C SER A 101 0.16 -30.06 -16.87
N ASP A 102 -0.08 -31.31 -16.43
CA ASP A 102 -1.42 -31.93 -16.40
C ASP A 102 -2.36 -31.29 -15.34
N ILE A 103 -1.99 -30.16 -14.75
CA ILE A 103 -2.79 -29.45 -13.75
C ILE A 103 -3.95 -28.73 -14.44
N SER A 104 -5.15 -28.85 -13.87
CA SER A 104 -6.34 -28.14 -14.37
C SER A 104 -6.09 -26.62 -14.45
N PRO A 105 -6.43 -25.95 -15.57
CA PRO A 105 -6.35 -24.49 -15.71
C PRO A 105 -7.09 -23.73 -14.60
N SER A 106 -8.18 -24.28 -14.08
CA SER A 106 -8.92 -23.69 -12.96
C SER A 106 -8.10 -23.61 -11.67
N LEU A 107 -7.30 -24.64 -11.38
CA LEU A 107 -6.42 -24.66 -10.20
C LEU A 107 -5.27 -23.66 -10.34
N ILE A 108 -4.76 -23.48 -11.57
CA ILE A 108 -3.72 -22.48 -11.86
C ILE A 108 -4.29 -21.08 -11.67
N ALA A 109 -5.50 -20.81 -12.18
CA ALA A 109 -6.19 -19.54 -11.95
C ALA A 109 -6.44 -19.30 -10.47
N GLN A 110 -6.91 -20.30 -9.71
CA GLN A 110 -7.12 -20.13 -8.27
C GLN A 110 -5.83 -19.80 -7.51
N ALA A 111 -4.74 -20.49 -7.82
CA ALA A 111 -3.43 -20.23 -7.22
C ALA A 111 -2.86 -18.84 -7.59
N PHE A 112 -3.19 -18.34 -8.79
CA PHE A 112 -2.87 -16.98 -9.21
C PHE A 112 -3.66 -15.93 -8.40
N HIS A 113 -4.97 -16.10 -8.30
CA HIS A 113 -5.84 -15.18 -7.56
C HIS A 113 -5.51 -15.15 -6.06
N SER A 114 -5.19 -16.30 -5.45
CA SER A 114 -4.75 -16.37 -4.05
C SER A 114 -3.44 -15.58 -3.81
N ASN A 115 -2.49 -15.63 -4.75
CA ASN A 115 -1.27 -14.85 -4.68
C ASN A 115 -1.55 -13.34 -4.85
N LEU A 116 -2.44 -12.96 -5.77
CA LEU A 116 -2.88 -11.58 -5.91
C LEU A 116 -3.50 -11.05 -4.61
N ILE A 117 -4.42 -11.78 -3.99
CA ILE A 117 -5.01 -11.42 -2.68
C ILE A 117 -3.91 -11.18 -1.64
N THR A 118 -2.96 -12.10 -1.55
CA THR A 118 -1.83 -12.01 -0.62
C THR A 118 -1.02 -10.73 -0.84
N LYS A 119 -0.69 -10.41 -2.10
CA LYS A 119 0.02 -9.16 -2.46
C LYS A 119 -0.78 -7.92 -2.07
N ILE A 120 -2.08 -7.91 -2.35
CA ILE A 120 -2.96 -6.79 -1.98
C ILE A 120 -3.00 -6.62 -0.45
N ILE A 121 -3.12 -7.70 0.32
CA ILE A 121 -3.10 -7.65 1.79
C ILE A 121 -1.80 -7.03 2.30
N TYR A 122 -0.65 -7.44 1.77
CA TYR A 122 0.64 -6.87 2.16
C TYR A 122 0.71 -5.37 1.87
N PHE A 123 0.26 -4.95 0.69
CA PHE A 123 0.25 -3.56 0.31
C PHE A 123 -0.70 -2.72 1.19
N ILE A 124 -1.90 -3.21 1.50
CA ILE A 124 -2.82 -2.54 2.43
C ILE A 124 -2.21 -2.40 3.82
N ASN A 125 -1.52 -3.42 4.33
CA ASN A 125 -0.81 -3.32 5.59
C ASN A 125 0.25 -2.22 5.57
N GLU A 126 0.98 -2.08 4.45
CA GLU A 126 1.92 -0.97 4.29
C GLU A 126 1.23 0.39 4.35
N LEU A 127 0.11 0.57 3.62
CA LEU A 127 -0.68 1.81 3.68
C LEU A 127 -1.15 2.10 5.11
N TYR A 128 -1.57 1.06 5.82
CA TYR A 128 -2.03 1.15 7.21
C TYR A 128 -0.93 1.68 8.13
N TYR A 129 0.31 1.20 8.01
CA TYR A 129 1.43 1.70 8.82
C TYR A 129 1.71 3.20 8.60
N TYR A 130 1.62 3.66 7.36
CA TYR A 130 1.77 5.08 7.06
C TYR A 130 0.62 5.92 7.64
N LEU A 131 -0.63 5.48 7.48
CA LEU A 131 -1.79 6.18 8.00
C LEU A 131 -1.80 6.22 9.52
N GLU A 132 -1.47 5.12 10.20
CA GLU A 132 -1.34 5.10 11.67
C GLU A 132 -0.26 6.07 12.14
N THR A 133 0.87 6.13 11.43
CA THR A 133 1.92 7.10 11.75
C THR A 133 1.41 8.54 11.59
N ILE A 134 0.69 8.83 10.51
CA ILE A 134 0.07 10.14 10.28
C ILE A 134 -0.97 10.49 11.35
N ASN A 135 -1.81 9.53 11.73
CA ASN A 135 -2.81 9.67 12.77
C ASN A 135 -2.15 10.02 14.11
N LEU A 136 -1.07 9.31 14.46
CA LEU A 136 -0.25 9.62 15.64
C LEU A 136 0.41 10.99 15.55
N ILE A 137 0.92 11.37 14.38
CA ILE A 137 1.48 12.72 14.16
C ILE A 137 0.41 13.77 14.48
N ILE A 138 -0.80 13.63 13.97
CA ILE A 138 -1.86 14.61 14.16
C ILE A 138 -2.31 14.68 15.64
N ASP A 139 -2.45 13.54 16.30
CA ASP A 139 -3.00 13.46 17.66
C ASP A 139 -1.98 13.84 18.74
N VAL A 140 -0.75 13.37 18.58
CA VAL A 140 0.23 13.33 19.68
C VAL A 140 1.22 14.50 19.58
N TYR A 141 1.63 14.88 18.37
CA TYR A 141 2.77 15.77 18.15
C TYR A 141 2.54 17.23 18.52
N PRO A 142 1.31 17.80 18.45
CA PRO A 142 1.05 19.14 18.95
C PRO A 142 1.43 19.29 20.43
N ASN A 143 1.34 18.22 21.22
CA ASN A 143 1.69 18.23 22.64
C ASN A 143 3.21 18.28 22.91
N PHE A 144 4.03 18.05 21.88
CA PHE A 144 5.48 17.91 21.98
C PHE A 144 6.27 18.98 21.21
N ASN A 145 5.60 20.01 20.71
CA ASN A 145 6.17 21.11 19.91
C ASN A 145 6.90 20.64 18.65
N LEU A 146 6.43 19.55 18.02
CA LEU A 146 6.96 19.10 16.75
C LEU A 146 6.22 19.82 15.61
N ILE A 147 6.95 20.22 14.57
CA ILE A 147 6.38 20.92 13.41
C ILE A 147 5.72 19.89 12.50
N ILE A 148 4.43 20.09 12.24
CA ILE A 148 3.63 19.21 11.37
C ILE A 148 3.47 19.91 10.01
N ASP A 149 3.83 19.21 8.93
CA ASP A 149 3.58 19.65 7.57
C ASP A 149 2.26 19.05 7.08
N TYR A 150 1.16 19.75 7.38
CA TYR A 150 -0.19 19.32 6.98
C TYR A 150 -0.34 19.19 5.46
N LYS A 151 0.41 19.96 4.67
CA LYS A 151 0.36 19.87 3.20
C LYS A 151 0.91 18.53 2.72
N LYS A 152 1.99 18.02 3.32
CA LYS A 152 2.52 16.68 3.01
C LYS A 152 1.54 15.58 3.37
N ILE A 153 0.83 15.75 4.49
CA ILE A 153 -0.20 14.80 4.94
C ILE A 153 -1.39 14.81 3.96
N GLU A 154 -1.91 15.97 3.59
CA GLU A 154 -2.98 16.08 2.60
C GLU A 154 -2.58 15.42 1.27
N GLN A 155 -1.38 15.72 0.76
CA GLN A 155 -0.83 15.09 -0.45
C GLN A 155 -0.77 13.57 -0.37
N PHE A 156 -0.50 13.01 0.82
CA PHE A 156 -0.52 11.58 1.04
C PHE A 156 -1.93 11.01 0.96
N LEU A 157 -2.89 11.65 1.65
CA LEU A 157 -4.28 11.21 1.68
C LEU A 157 -4.92 11.25 0.29
N TYR A 158 -4.64 12.28 -0.52
CA TYR A 158 -5.09 12.34 -1.91
C TYR A 158 -4.60 11.16 -2.75
N LYS A 159 -3.38 10.65 -2.50
CA LYS A 159 -2.88 9.47 -3.21
C LYS A 159 -3.59 8.21 -2.77
N ILE A 160 -3.91 8.08 -1.49
CA ILE A 160 -4.69 6.95 -0.97
C ILE A 160 -6.08 6.93 -1.59
N ASP A 161 -6.76 8.07 -1.62
CA ASP A 161 -8.07 8.21 -2.29
C ASP A 161 -8.03 7.83 -3.76
N TYR A 162 -6.91 8.12 -4.42
CA TYR A 162 -6.73 7.81 -5.83
C TYR A 162 -6.51 6.30 -6.07
N ILE A 163 -5.71 5.62 -5.23
CA ILE A 163 -5.40 4.19 -5.43
C ILE A 163 -6.50 3.26 -4.91
N LEU A 164 -7.23 3.65 -3.86
CA LEU A 164 -8.23 2.80 -3.20
C LEU A 164 -9.29 2.25 -4.18
N PRO A 165 -9.94 3.07 -5.03
CA PRO A 165 -10.90 2.58 -6.02
C PRO A 165 -10.28 1.59 -7.01
N ILE A 166 -8.99 1.78 -7.34
CA ILE A 166 -8.28 0.92 -8.29
C ILE A 166 -8.01 -0.45 -7.66
N ILE A 167 -7.59 -0.48 -6.38
CA ILE A 167 -7.41 -1.72 -5.62
C ILE A 167 -8.74 -2.48 -5.52
N VAL A 168 -9.84 -1.77 -5.23
CA VAL A 168 -11.19 -2.38 -5.19
C VAL A 168 -11.60 -2.93 -6.55
N ASN A 169 -11.23 -2.26 -7.65
CA ASN A 169 -11.52 -2.76 -8.99
C ASN A 169 -10.75 -4.04 -9.32
N GLU A 170 -9.45 -4.11 -8.97
CA GLU A 170 -8.67 -5.35 -9.09
C GLU A 170 -9.28 -6.47 -8.24
N PHE A 171 -9.70 -6.16 -7.01
CA PHE A 171 -10.35 -7.12 -6.12
C PHE A 171 -11.66 -7.68 -6.68
N LYS A 172 -12.48 -6.84 -7.33
CA LYS A 172 -13.73 -7.28 -7.99
C LYS A 172 -13.51 -8.23 -9.17
N SER A 173 -12.30 -8.29 -9.72
CA SER A 173 -11.96 -9.20 -10.82
C SER A 173 -11.69 -10.63 -10.36
N ILE A 174 -11.65 -10.87 -9.04
CA ILE A 174 -11.36 -12.18 -8.46
C ILE A 174 -12.55 -13.14 -8.68
N ASP A 175 -12.25 -14.41 -8.98
CA ASP A 175 -13.26 -15.41 -9.30
C ASP A 175 -14.14 -15.77 -8.08
N LYS A 176 -15.41 -16.05 -8.34
CA LYS A 176 -16.47 -16.24 -7.34
C LYS A 176 -16.23 -17.42 -6.39
N GLU A 177 -15.48 -18.43 -6.83
CA GLU A 177 -15.12 -19.56 -5.98
C GLU A 177 -14.17 -19.16 -4.83
N ILE A 178 -13.45 -18.05 -4.99
CA ILE A 178 -12.54 -17.49 -3.98
C ILE A 178 -13.22 -16.43 -3.11
N ASP A 179 -14.37 -15.89 -3.53
CA ASP A 179 -15.11 -14.85 -2.79
C ASP A 179 -15.45 -15.26 -1.34
N ASN A 180 -15.51 -16.57 -1.04
CA ASN A 180 -15.79 -17.06 0.32
C ASN A 180 -14.54 -17.60 1.05
N SER A 181 -13.34 -17.36 0.51
CA SER A 181 -12.10 -17.75 1.18
C SER A 181 -11.83 -16.85 2.38
N PHE A 182 -11.12 -17.37 3.38
CA PHE A 182 -10.72 -16.60 4.56
C PHE A 182 -9.90 -15.37 4.18
N GLU A 183 -8.99 -15.51 3.21
CA GLU A 183 -8.13 -14.45 2.70
C GLU A 183 -8.93 -13.35 1.99
N TYR A 184 -10.00 -13.72 1.27
CA TYR A 184 -10.89 -12.75 0.62
C TYR A 184 -11.63 -11.89 1.65
N GLU A 185 -12.25 -12.51 2.66
CA GLU A 185 -12.95 -11.78 3.73
C GLU A 185 -11.99 -10.95 4.59
N MET A 186 -10.77 -11.45 4.83
CA MET A 186 -9.72 -10.69 5.48
C MET A 186 -9.33 -9.45 4.67
N LEU A 187 -9.17 -9.58 3.35
CA LEU A 187 -8.85 -8.47 2.47
C LEU A 187 -9.97 -7.42 2.46
N LYS A 188 -11.23 -7.84 2.37
CA LYS A 188 -12.40 -6.96 2.44
C LYS A 188 -12.45 -6.18 3.76
N THR A 189 -12.22 -6.84 4.89
CA THR A 189 -12.15 -6.21 6.21
C THR A 189 -11.04 -5.15 6.24
N LYS A 190 -9.85 -5.50 5.76
CA LYS A 190 -8.72 -4.56 5.71
C LYS A 190 -8.96 -3.35 4.82
N LEU A 191 -9.65 -3.50 3.70
CA LEU A 191 -10.04 -2.39 2.83
C LEU A 191 -11.03 -1.45 3.54
N TYR A 192 -11.99 -2.00 4.28
CA TYR A 192 -12.93 -1.22 5.07
C TYR A 192 -12.21 -0.45 6.20
N ASP A 193 -11.35 -1.12 6.96
CA ASP A 193 -10.59 -0.49 8.05
C ASP A 193 -9.69 0.64 7.53
N LEU A 194 -9.08 0.44 6.35
CA LEU A 194 -8.24 1.42 5.69
C LEU A 194 -9.02 2.68 5.27
N ASP A 195 -10.23 2.50 4.73
CA ASP A 195 -11.12 3.60 4.36
C ASP A 195 -11.56 4.39 5.59
N GLU A 196 -12.01 3.70 6.65
CA GLU A 196 -12.42 4.32 7.91
C GLU A 196 -11.28 5.14 8.55
N LEU A 197 -10.06 4.58 8.57
CA LEU A 197 -8.89 5.29 9.09
C LEU A 197 -8.56 6.54 8.25
N THR A 198 -8.68 6.44 6.92
CA THR A 198 -8.45 7.57 6.00
C THR A 198 -9.45 8.70 6.24
N VAL A 199 -10.74 8.38 6.36
CA VAL A 199 -11.80 9.35 6.68
C VAL A 199 -11.54 10.01 8.03
N ARG A 200 -11.26 9.22 9.06
CA ARG A 200 -10.97 9.72 10.42
C ARG A 200 -9.81 10.71 10.45
N ILE A 201 -8.74 10.44 9.69
CA ILE A 201 -7.58 11.34 9.60
C ILE A 201 -7.96 12.64 8.90
N LYS A 202 -8.74 12.58 7.80
CA LYS A 202 -9.22 13.78 7.09
C LYS A 202 -10.04 14.68 7.99
N ASP A 203 -11.01 14.12 8.71
CA ASP A 203 -11.86 14.87 9.64
C ASP A 203 -11.02 15.61 10.69
N LYS A 204 -9.98 14.96 11.23
CA LYS A 204 -9.06 15.60 12.19
C LYS A 204 -8.28 16.75 11.58
N ILE A 205 -7.78 16.60 10.35
CA ILE A 205 -7.04 17.66 9.66
C ILE A 205 -7.95 18.84 9.37
N GLU A 206 -9.18 18.61 8.93
CA GLU A 206 -10.16 19.66 8.66
C GLU A 206 -10.44 20.50 9.92
N VAL A 207 -10.71 19.84 11.06
CA VAL A 207 -10.92 20.54 12.34
C VAL A 207 -9.68 21.35 12.73
N LYS A 208 -8.48 20.77 12.65
CA LYS A 208 -7.23 21.43 13.06
C LYS A 208 -6.84 22.60 12.14
N THR A 209 -7.14 22.52 10.85
CA THR A 209 -6.84 23.60 9.89
C THR A 209 -7.84 24.76 9.96
N ILE A 210 -9.08 24.51 10.40
CA ILE A 210 -10.07 25.56 10.72
C ILE A 210 -9.63 26.37 11.95
N ASP A 211 -9.14 25.70 12.99
CA ASP A 211 -8.69 26.37 14.22
C ASP A 211 -7.43 27.22 14.03
N TYR A 212 -6.56 26.88 13.06
CA TYR A 212 -5.36 27.66 12.73
C TYR A 212 -5.65 28.96 11.94
N LYS A 213 -6.86 29.15 11.41
CA LYS A 213 -7.28 30.36 10.65
C LYS A 213 -8.04 31.39 11.50
N LYS A 214 -8.16 31.18 12.81
CA LYS A 214 -8.72 32.13 13.78
C LYS A 214 -7.61 32.74 14.63
#